data_AF-A0A925TAR4-F1
#
_entry.id   AF-A0A925TAR4-F1
#
_cell.length_a   1.000
_cell.length_b   1.000
_cell.length_c   1.000
_cell.angle_alpha   90.00
_cell.angle_beta   90.00
_cell.angle_gamma   90.00
#
_symmetry.space_group_name_H-M   'P 1'
#
loop_
_entity.id
_entity.type
_entity.pdbx_description
1 polymer ?
#
loop_
_entity_poly.entity_id
_entity_poly.type
_entity_poly.pdbx_seq_one_letter_code
_entity_poly.pdbx_strand_id
1 'polypeptide(L)'
;MDKKILKWNFIFQYGWVLTNIFNSILLLPLYLKNIDKDTLGIWLATGNILSWMTLADPGVGEVLQQRIAELMGRHQHAEIKKTIGSGVAASVAILIISIMLGFVFYIFVGAIIDKDVSSYPHLSSALMISIISTGLMLISFSLSGINQGLHNSAQVAISSL
;
A
#
# COMPACT_ATOMS: atom_id res chain seq x y z
N MET A 1 -1.24 11.03 -27.90
CA MET A 1 -1.96 10.30 -26.83
C MET A 1 -3.46 10.39 -27.09
N ASP A 2 -4.18 9.27 -27.14
CA ASP A 2 -5.61 9.23 -27.51
C ASP A 2 -6.48 9.88 -26.41
N LYS A 3 -7.28 10.89 -26.77
CA LYS A 3 -8.18 11.61 -25.86
C LYS A 3 -9.20 10.65 -25.19
N LYS A 4 -9.56 9.54 -25.83
CA LYS A 4 -10.49 8.54 -25.28
C LYS A 4 -9.85 7.75 -24.14
N ILE A 5 -8.59 7.33 -24.31
CA ILE A 5 -7.82 6.61 -23.28
C ILE A 5 -7.60 7.51 -22.06
N LEU A 6 -7.22 8.78 -22.29
CA LEU A 6 -7.04 9.75 -21.21
C LEU A 6 -8.33 9.96 -20.39
N LYS A 7 -9.48 10.10 -21.06
CA LYS A 7 -10.78 10.25 -20.39
C LYS A 7 -11.11 9.04 -19.52
N TRP A 8 -10.93 7.82 -20.03
CA TRP A 8 -11.19 6.62 -19.26
C TRP A 8 -10.25 6.47 -18.06
N ASN A 9 -8.96 6.70 -18.27
CA ASN A 9 -7.97 6.66 -17.19
C ASN A 9 -8.34 7.65 -16.06
N PHE A 10 -8.68 8.89 -16.43
CA PHE A 10 -9.14 9.91 -15.49
C PHE A 10 -10.39 9.45 -14.71
N ILE A 11 -11.42 8.94 -15.41
CA ILE A 11 -12.66 8.46 -14.78
C ILE A 11 -12.37 7.33 -13.78
N PHE A 12 -11.55 6.35 -14.15
CA PHE A 12 -11.24 5.23 -13.26
C PHE A 12 -10.40 5.66 -12.05
N GLN A 13 -9.42 6.53 -12.25
CA GLN A 13 -8.53 6.97 -11.18
C GLN A 13 -9.27 7.85 -10.16
N TYR A 14 -10.07 8.81 -10.63
CA TYR A 14 -10.92 9.62 -9.74
C TYR A 14 -12.08 8.80 -9.16
N GLY A 15 -12.64 7.86 -9.91
CA GLY A 15 -13.65 6.93 -9.41
C GLY A 15 -13.14 6.15 -8.21
N TRP A 16 -11.92 5.61 -8.29
CA TRP A 16 -11.27 4.92 -7.18
C TRP A 16 -11.08 5.83 -5.94
N VAL A 17 -10.61 7.06 -6.14
CA VAL A 17 -10.48 8.04 -5.04
C VAL A 17 -11.82 8.32 -4.38
N LEU A 18 -12.87 8.58 -5.18
CA LEU A 18 -14.21 8.84 -4.66
C LEU A 18 -14.76 7.64 -3.89
N THR A 19 -14.58 6.41 -4.38
CA THR A 19 -15.00 5.20 -3.67
C THR A 19 -14.36 5.10 -2.28
N ASN A 20 -13.06 5.44 -2.14
CA ASN A 20 -12.40 5.45 -0.83
C ASN A 20 -12.96 6.51 0.12
N ILE A 21 -13.27 7.71 -0.40
CA ILE A 21 -13.88 8.79 0.40
C ILE A 21 -15.28 8.38 0.86
N PHE A 22 -16.11 7.87 -0.06
CA PHE A 22 -17.47 7.40 0.25
C PHE A 22 -17.44 6.27 1.27
N ASN A 23 -16.52 5.31 1.13
CA ASN A 23 -16.33 4.23 2.09
C ASN A 23 -16.02 4.77 3.50
N SER A 24 -15.10 5.73 3.59
CA SER A 24 -14.70 6.36 4.86
C SER A 24 -15.86 7.11 5.53
N ILE A 25 -16.65 7.87 4.75
CA ILE A 25 -17.82 8.61 5.26
C ILE A 25 -18.91 7.65 5.73
N LEU A 26 -19.12 6.54 5.02
CA LEU A 26 -20.17 5.57 5.35
C LEU A 26 -19.80 4.74 6.59
N LEU A 27 -18.52 4.43 6.79
CA LEU A 27 -18.05 3.68 7.96
C LEU A 27 -17.99 4.54 9.23
N LEU A 28 -17.82 5.86 9.13
CA LEU A 28 -17.70 6.73 10.30
C LEU A 28 -18.92 6.67 11.25
N PRO A 29 -20.20 6.76 10.79
CA PRO A 29 -21.36 6.56 11.64
C PRO A 29 -21.40 5.17 12.30
N LEU A 30 -20.96 4.14 11.58
CA LEU A 30 -20.89 2.78 12.12
C LEU A 30 -19.88 2.69 13.26
N TYR A 31 -18.72 3.35 13.13
CA TYR A 31 -17.72 3.41 14.20
C TYR A 31 -18.24 4.17 15.42
N LEU A 32 -18.83 5.34 15.23
CA LEU A 32 -19.39 6.13 16.34
C LEU A 32 -20.52 5.42 17.10
N LYS A 33 -21.24 4.50 16.44
CA LYS A 33 -22.30 3.70 17.08
C LYS A 33 -21.75 2.54 17.92
N ASN A 34 -20.65 1.92 17.50
CA ASN A 34 -20.17 0.66 18.07
C ASN A 34 -18.88 0.79 18.90
N ILE A 35 -18.16 1.91 18.78
CA ILE A 35 -16.87 2.14 19.43
C ILE A 35 -16.99 3.37 20.33
N ASP A 36 -16.46 3.25 21.54
CA ASP A 36 -16.37 4.38 22.47
C ASP A 36 -15.55 5.54 21.87
N LYS A 37 -15.97 6.78 22.13
CA LYS A 37 -15.39 7.99 21.53
C LYS A 37 -13.90 8.13 21.85
N ASP A 38 -13.48 7.79 23.06
CA ASP A 38 -12.08 7.91 23.49
C ASP A 38 -11.22 6.87 22.78
N THR A 39 -11.73 5.64 22.66
CA THR A 39 -11.06 4.56 21.93
C THR A 39 -10.92 4.89 20.44
N LEU A 40 -11.97 5.44 19.83
CA LEU A 40 -11.95 5.86 18.43
C LEU A 40 -10.97 7.01 18.19
N GLY A 41 -10.90 7.99 19.10
CA GLY A 41 -9.95 9.10 19.00
C GLY A 41 -8.50 8.62 18.99
N ILE A 42 -8.15 7.70 19.88
CA ILE A 42 -6.81 7.11 19.93
C ILE A 42 -6.56 6.22 18.72
N TRP A 43 -7.55 5.44 18.27
CA TRP A 43 -7.44 4.66 17.03
C TRP A 43 -7.09 5.53 15.83
N LEU A 44 -7.76 6.68 15.67
CA LEU A 44 -7.46 7.61 14.57
C LEU A 44 -6.07 8.24 14.70
N ALA A 45 -5.64 8.61 15.91
CA ALA A 45 -4.31 9.16 16.14
C ALA A 45 -3.21 8.13 15.85
N THR A 46 -3.31 6.94 16.44
CA THR A 46 -2.39 5.81 16.22
C THR A 46 -2.37 5.37 14.76
N GLY A 47 -3.53 5.30 14.09
CA GLY A 47 -3.64 4.91 12.69
C GLY A 47 -2.96 5.88 11.72
N ASN A 48 -3.00 7.19 11.98
CA ASN A 48 -2.26 8.17 11.18
C ASN A 48 -0.75 8.01 11.33
N ILE A 49 -0.26 7.80 12.56
CA ILE A 49 1.16 7.51 12.81
C ILE A 49 1.57 6.21 12.12
N LEU A 50 0.72 5.17 12.21
CA LEU A 50 0.96 3.88 11.55
C LEU A 50 1.04 4.04 10.03
N SER A 51 0.29 4.97 9.45
CA SER A 51 0.34 5.25 8.01
C SER A 51 1.73 5.71 7.57
N TRP A 52 2.57 6.26 8.44
CA TRP A 52 3.97 6.58 8.12
C TRP A 52 4.82 5.35 7.85
N MET A 53 4.41 4.16 8.26
CA MET A 53 5.09 2.92 7.85
C MET A 53 5.08 2.74 6.34
N THR A 54 4.12 3.32 5.62
CA THR A 54 4.10 3.28 4.16
C THR A 54 5.28 4.03 3.53
N LEU A 55 5.94 4.95 4.26
CA LEU A 55 7.17 5.61 3.81
C LEU A 55 8.35 4.64 3.69
N ALA A 56 8.26 3.45 4.30
CA ALA A 56 9.27 2.41 4.13
C ALA A 56 9.25 1.78 2.73
N ASP A 57 8.21 2.02 1.93
CA ASP A 57 8.15 1.55 0.54
C ASP A 57 9.03 2.44 -0.37
N PRO A 58 10.11 1.91 -0.95
CA PRO A 58 10.95 2.66 -1.86
C PRO A 58 10.40 2.70 -3.29
N GLY A 59 9.17 2.19 -3.53
CA GLY A 59 8.54 2.19 -4.84
C GLY A 59 8.92 1.00 -5.73
N VAL A 60 9.20 -0.16 -5.13
CA VAL A 60 9.61 -1.38 -5.88
C VAL A 60 8.60 -1.75 -6.95
N GLY A 61 7.30 -1.61 -6.68
CA GLY A 61 6.25 -1.92 -7.65
C GLY A 61 6.35 -1.10 -8.93
N GLU A 62 6.63 0.20 -8.83
CA GLU A 62 6.78 1.10 -9.98
C GLU A 62 8.02 0.74 -10.81
N VAL A 63 9.14 0.46 -10.14
CA VAL A 63 10.39 0.02 -10.80
C VAL A 63 10.17 -1.31 -11.54
N LEU A 64 9.50 -2.27 -10.90
CA LEU A 64 9.17 -3.56 -11.53
C LEU A 64 8.27 -3.37 -12.74
N GLN A 65 7.23 -2.53 -12.64
CA GLN A 65 6.33 -2.22 -13.74
C GLN A 65 7.10 -1.68 -14.96
N GLN A 66 7.95 -0.68 -14.75
CA GLN A 66 8.73 -0.07 -15.82
C GLN A 66 9.72 -1.06 -16.44
N ARG A 67 10.46 -1.80 -15.61
CA ARG A 67 11.49 -2.73 -16.10
C ARG A 67 10.90 -3.92 -16.84
N ILE A 68 9.77 -4.46 -16.36
CA ILE A 68 9.08 -5.57 -17.02
C ILE A 68 8.49 -5.09 -18.35
N ALA A 69 7.89 -3.90 -18.41
CA ALA A 69 7.35 -3.34 -19.65
C ALA A 69 8.46 -3.14 -20.71
N GLU A 70 9.63 -2.63 -20.30
CA GLU A 70 10.81 -2.49 -21.18
C GLU A 70 11.29 -3.84 -21.73
N LEU A 71 11.49 -4.83 -20.85
CA LEU A 71 11.97 -6.17 -21.25
C LEU A 71 10.96 -6.92 -22.12
N MET A 72 9.66 -6.70 -21.89
CA MET A 72 8.58 -7.21 -22.75
C MET A 72 8.68 -6.62 -24.16
N GLY A 73 8.90 -5.30 -24.29
CA GLY A 73 9.09 -4.65 -25.59
C GLY A 73 10.34 -5.14 -26.34
N ARG A 74 11.35 -5.65 -25.62
CA ARG A 74 12.58 -6.23 -26.18
C ARG A 74 12.50 -7.75 -26.40
N HIS A 75 11.36 -8.41 -26.10
CA HIS A 75 11.18 -9.86 -26.17
C HIS A 75 12.18 -10.69 -25.32
N GLN A 76 12.72 -10.12 -24.24
CA GLN A 76 13.73 -10.76 -23.38
C GLN A 76 13.11 -11.58 -22.24
N HIS A 77 12.37 -12.64 -22.58
CA HIS A 77 11.56 -13.41 -21.63
C HIS A 77 12.35 -14.03 -20.46
N ALA A 78 13.63 -14.36 -20.64
CA ALA A 78 14.47 -14.89 -19.56
C ALA A 78 14.74 -13.83 -18.47
N GLU A 79 15.05 -12.60 -18.88
CA GLU A 79 15.32 -11.49 -17.96
C GLU A 79 14.06 -11.01 -17.23
N ILE A 80 12.89 -11.16 -17.85
CA ILE A 80 11.60 -10.88 -17.20
C ILE A 80 11.41 -11.78 -15.98
N LYS A 81 11.63 -13.10 -16.14
CA LYS A 81 11.50 -14.06 -15.03
C LYS A 81 12.47 -13.74 -13.89
N LYS A 82 13.70 -13.38 -14.23
CA LYS A 82 14.72 -12.98 -13.25
C LYS A 82 14.33 -11.70 -12.51
N THR A 83 13.81 -10.71 -13.23
CA THR A 83 13.35 -9.42 -12.68
C THR A 83 12.16 -9.60 -11.74
N ILE A 84 11.18 -10.44 -12.12
CA ILE A 84 10.06 -10.81 -11.25
C ILE A 84 10.56 -11.50 -9.98
N GLY A 85 11.47 -12.48 -10.11
CA GLY A 85 12.04 -13.20 -8.97
C GLY A 85 12.76 -12.28 -7.98
N SER A 86 13.63 -11.38 -8.48
CA SER A 86 14.30 -10.39 -7.63
C SER A 86 13.32 -9.39 -7.01
N GLY A 87 12.27 -9.03 -7.76
CA GLY A 87 11.21 -8.16 -7.28
C GLY A 87 10.47 -8.74 -6.09
N VAL A 88 10.00 -9.98 -6.21
CA VAL A 88 9.31 -10.70 -5.13
C VAL A 88 10.21 -10.84 -3.91
N ALA A 89 11.49 -11.17 -4.10
CA ALA A 89 12.46 -11.24 -3.00
C ALA A 89 12.63 -9.89 -2.28
N ALA A 90 12.72 -8.79 -3.04
CA ALA A 90 12.76 -7.43 -2.49
C ALA A 90 11.47 -7.08 -1.73
N SER A 91 10.29 -7.46 -2.24
CA SER A 91 9.01 -7.24 -1.56
C SER A 91 8.93 -7.98 -0.23
N VAL A 92 9.46 -9.20 -0.15
CA VAL A 92 9.53 -9.96 1.12
C VAL A 92 10.50 -9.28 2.11
N ALA A 93 11.63 -8.76 1.63
CA ALA A 93 12.53 -7.99 2.50
C ALA A 93 11.83 -6.72 3.04
N ILE A 94 11.10 -5.99 2.18
CA ILE A 94 10.33 -4.80 2.58
C ILE A 94 9.22 -5.17 3.57
N LEU A 95 8.52 -6.30 3.39
CA LEU A 95 7.55 -6.82 4.34
C LEU A 95 8.17 -6.98 5.73
N ILE A 96 9.31 -7.69 5.80
CA ILE A 96 9.98 -7.97 7.07
C ILE A 96 10.42 -6.67 7.74
N ILE A 97 11.06 -5.77 6.99
CA ILE A 97 11.50 -4.46 7.49
C ILE A 97 10.30 -3.66 7.99
N SER A 98 9.20 -3.63 7.24
CA SER A 98 8.01 -2.89 7.61
C SER A 98 7.36 -3.45 8.87
N ILE A 99 7.25 -4.77 9.00
CA ILE A 99 6.74 -5.40 10.22
C ILE A 99 7.66 -5.09 11.42
N MET A 100 8.98 -5.16 11.25
CA MET A 100 9.93 -4.81 12.31
C MET A 100 9.78 -3.34 12.75
N LEU A 101 9.68 -2.41 11.80
CA LEU A 101 9.41 -1.00 12.07
C LEU A 101 8.07 -0.84 12.79
N GLY A 102 7.03 -1.54 12.35
CA GLY A 102 5.71 -1.52 12.98
C GLY A 102 5.73 -2.00 14.43
N PHE A 103 6.51 -3.03 14.75
CA PHE A 103 6.71 -3.48 16.13
C PHE A 103 7.44 -2.43 16.97
N VAL A 104 8.46 -1.78 16.43
CA VAL A 104 9.13 -0.65 17.10
C VAL A 104 8.12 0.46 17.37
N PHE A 105 7.30 0.83 16.38
CA PHE A 105 6.21 1.79 16.55
C PHE A 105 5.23 1.39 17.65
N TYR A 106 4.80 0.14 17.68
CA TYR A 106 3.89 -0.37 18.70
C TYR A 106 4.45 -0.22 20.12
N ILE A 107 5.76 -0.36 20.32
CA ILE A 107 6.40 -0.14 21.63
C ILE A 107 6.38 1.35 22.02
N PHE A 108 6.64 2.25 21.06
CA PHE A 108 6.73 3.68 21.32
C PHE A 108 5.39 4.42 21.26
N VAL A 109 4.32 3.79 20.76
CA VAL A 109 3.04 4.46 20.49
C VAL A 109 2.42 5.07 21.75
N GLY A 110 2.54 4.41 22.90
CA GLY A 110 2.04 4.95 24.18
C GLY A 110 2.78 6.21 24.62
N ALA A 111 4.09 6.29 24.36
CA ALA A 111 4.89 7.48 24.63
C ALA A 111 4.57 8.63 23.66
N ILE A 112 4.28 8.33 22.39
CA ILE A 112 3.94 9.35 21.39
C ILE A 112 2.58 10.00 21.68
N ILE A 113 1.63 9.24 22.21
CA ILE A 113 0.25 9.70 22.45
C ILE A 113 0.06 10.16 23.90
N ASP A 114 1.06 9.99 24.76
CA ASP A 114 1.00 10.29 26.20
C ASP A 114 -0.20 9.62 26.89
N LYS A 115 -0.52 8.40 26.44
CA LYS A 115 -1.60 7.58 26.98
C LYS A 115 -1.21 6.13 27.01
N ASP A 116 -1.69 5.43 28.04
CA ASP A 116 -1.56 3.99 28.10
C ASP A 116 -2.54 3.31 27.14
N VAL A 117 -2.02 2.88 25.99
CA VAL A 117 -2.78 2.19 24.94
C VAL A 117 -3.31 0.83 25.43
N SER A 118 -2.71 0.23 26.46
CA SER A 118 -3.17 -1.02 27.03
C SER A 118 -4.46 -0.88 27.85
N SER A 119 -4.77 0.34 28.30
CA SER A 119 -6.01 0.66 29.01
C SER A 119 -7.25 0.59 28.12
N TYR A 120 -7.09 0.52 26.79
CA TYR A 120 -8.18 0.48 25.82
C TYR A 120 -8.40 -0.94 25.27
N PRO A 121 -9.53 -1.58 25.61
CA PRO A 121 -9.84 -2.93 25.14
C PRO A 121 -9.82 -3.03 23.61
N HIS A 122 -9.28 -4.14 23.09
CA HIS A 122 -9.18 -4.46 21.65
C HIS A 122 -8.29 -3.54 20.79
N LEU A 123 -7.90 -2.35 21.27
CA LEU A 123 -7.07 -1.41 20.52
C LEU A 123 -5.70 -2.00 20.19
N SER A 124 -5.07 -2.65 21.16
CA SER A 124 -3.78 -3.32 20.96
C SER A 124 -3.84 -4.38 19.86
N SER A 125 -4.88 -5.23 19.86
CA SER A 125 -5.07 -6.26 18.84
C SER A 125 -5.32 -5.64 17.46
N ALA A 126 -6.11 -4.57 17.39
CA ALA A 126 -6.36 -3.84 16.16
C ALA A 126 -5.06 -3.25 15.58
N LEU A 127 -4.20 -2.66 16.41
CA LEU A 127 -2.90 -2.14 15.99
C LEU A 127 -1.98 -3.22 15.44
N MET A 128 -1.89 -4.38 16.10
CA MET A 128 -1.10 -5.51 15.61
C MET A 128 -1.61 -6.01 14.25
N ILE A 129 -2.92 -6.13 14.09
CA ILE A 129 -3.54 -6.52 12.81
C ILE A 129 -3.21 -5.48 11.74
N SER A 130 -3.27 -4.19 12.06
CA SER A 130 -2.94 -3.12 11.11
C SER A 130 -1.47 -3.14 10.69
N ILE A 131 -0.53 -3.40 11.62
CA ILE A 131 0.90 -3.54 11.28
C ILE A 131 1.12 -4.65 10.24
N ILE A 132 0.53 -5.82 10.48
CA ILE A 132 0.64 -6.96 9.56
C ILE A 132 -0.03 -6.63 8.22
N SER A 133 -1.21 -5.99 8.26
CA SER A 133 -1.97 -5.60 7.06
C SER A 133 -1.20 -4.60 6.21
N THR A 134 -0.56 -3.60 6.81
CA THR A 134 0.29 -2.63 6.11
C THR A 134 1.47 -3.31 5.45
N GLY A 135 2.14 -4.24 6.14
CA GLY A 135 3.21 -5.03 5.54
C GLY A 135 2.74 -5.81 4.30
N LEU A 136 1.58 -6.48 4.39
CA LEU A 136 0.99 -7.21 3.26
C LEU A 136 0.58 -6.28 2.10
N MET A 137 0.10 -5.08 2.41
CA MET A 137 -0.24 -4.06 1.41
C MET A 137 0.96 -3.68 0.54
N LEU A 138 2.16 -3.55 1.12
CA LEU A 138 3.37 -3.22 0.35
C LEU A 138 3.77 -4.33 -0.64
N ILE A 139 3.54 -5.60 -0.30
CA ILE A 139 3.71 -6.71 -1.25
C ILE A 139 2.70 -6.60 -2.39
N SER A 140 1.45 -6.26 -2.07
CA SER A 140 0.40 -6.08 -3.08
C SER A 140 0.77 -5.03 -4.13
N PHE A 141 1.45 -3.95 -3.74
CA PHE A 141 1.95 -2.95 -4.71
C PHE A 141 2.97 -3.54 -5.68
N SER A 142 3.88 -4.38 -5.19
CA SER A 142 4.87 -5.05 -6.04
C SER A 142 4.21 -6.03 -7.02
N LEU A 143 3.25 -6.82 -6.54
CA LEU A 143 2.47 -7.75 -7.40
C LEU A 143 1.65 -7.00 -8.44
N SER A 144 1.04 -5.88 -8.06
CA SER A 144 0.33 -4.99 -8.99
C SER A 144 1.26 -4.45 -10.06
N GLY A 145 2.47 -4.00 -9.68
CA GLY A 145 3.49 -3.53 -10.62
C GLY A 145 3.92 -4.59 -11.63
N ILE A 146 4.10 -5.84 -11.18
CA ILE A 146 4.40 -6.98 -12.07
C ILE A 146 3.27 -7.20 -13.08
N ASN A 147 2.02 -7.26 -12.61
CA ASN A 147 0.85 -7.49 -13.46
C ASN A 147 0.68 -6.36 -14.49
N GLN A 148 0.81 -5.11 -14.05
CA GLN A 148 0.75 -3.95 -14.93
C GLN A 148 1.89 -3.98 -15.96
N GLY A 149 3.12 -4.31 -15.55
CA GLY A 149 4.27 -4.40 -16.46
C GLY A 149 4.09 -5.44 -17.56
N LEU A 150 3.48 -6.59 -17.23
CA LEU A 150 3.16 -7.64 -18.20
C LEU A 150 2.08 -7.19 -19.21
N HIS A 151 1.04 -6.49 -18.74
CA HIS A 151 -0.05 -6.02 -19.59
C HIS A 151 0.30 -4.79 -20.45
N ASN A 152 1.20 -3.90 -20.01
CA ASN A 152 1.43 -2.61 -20.66
C ASN A 152 2.50 -2.62 -21.79
N SER A 153 2.76 -3.79 -22.36
CA SER A 153 3.96 -4.09 -23.16
C SER A 153 4.06 -3.40 -24.53
N ALA A 154 2.96 -2.92 -25.13
CA ALA A 154 3.01 -2.32 -26.47
C ALA A 154 3.16 -0.79 -26.48
N GLN A 155 2.53 -0.04 -25.57
CA GLN A 155 2.52 1.42 -25.64
C GLN A 155 3.71 2.10 -24.94
N VAL A 156 4.22 1.50 -23.85
CA VAL A 156 5.39 2.05 -23.13
C VAL A 156 6.67 1.89 -23.95
N ALA A 157 6.87 0.74 -24.60
CA ALA A 157 8.03 0.47 -25.46
C ALA A 157 8.15 1.42 -26.67
N ILE A 158 7.03 1.93 -27.19
CA ILE A 158 7.01 2.89 -28.30
C ILE A 158 7.31 4.33 -27.82
N SER A 159 7.04 4.65 -26.55
CA SER A 159 7.31 5.99 -25.99
C SER A 159 8.77 6.19 -25.51
N SER A 160 9.54 5.10 -25.40
CA SER A 160 10.95 5.11 -24.98
C SER A 160 11.95 5.09 -26.14
N LEU A 161 11.47 5.22 -27.39
CA LEU A 161 12.24 5.40 -28.63
C LEU A 161 12.06 6.83 -29.13
#